data_AF-A0A1U9QV98-F1
#
_entry.id   AF-A0A1U9QV98-F1
#
_cell.length_a   1.000
_cell.length_b   1.000
_cell.length_c   1.000
_cell.angle_alpha   90.00
_cell.angle_beta   90.00
_cell.angle_gamma   90.00
#
_symmetry.space_group_name_H-M   'P 1'
#
loop_
_entity.id
_entity.type
_entity.pdbx_description
1 polymer ?
#
loop_
_entity_poly.entity_id
_entity_poly.type
_entity_poly.pdbx_seq_one_letter_code
_entity_poly.pdbx_strand_id
1 'polypeptide(L)'
;MGSTHKTIYVPDLQMLRIPLPSLAEQKEIVDRIRSSNHQVDQLADALDQQTGLLSERRQVLITAAVTGQLDVTTASSTASSR
;
A
#
# COMPACT_ATOMS: atom_id res chain seq x y z
N MET A 1 22.40 -17.12 -24.54
CA MET A 1 21.06 -17.63 -24.88
C MET A 1 20.14 -17.35 -23.70
N GLY A 2 19.60 -16.12 -23.63
CA GLY A 2 18.61 -15.76 -22.62
C GLY A 2 17.22 -15.99 -23.21
N SER A 3 16.41 -16.80 -22.56
CA SER A 3 14.99 -16.87 -22.89
C SER A 3 14.23 -16.39 -21.66
N THR A 4 13.29 -15.47 -21.89
CA THR A 4 12.23 -15.11 -20.95
C THR A 4 11.34 -16.34 -20.77
N HIS A 5 11.67 -17.18 -19.80
CA HIS A 5 10.87 -18.37 -19.49
C HIS A 5 9.65 -17.90 -18.69
N LYS A 6 8.49 -17.84 -19.35
CA LYS A 6 7.19 -17.48 -18.73
C LYS A 6 6.68 -18.56 -17.76
N THR A 7 7.34 -19.72 -17.73
CA THR A 7 6.95 -20.91 -16.97
C THR A 7 8.17 -21.51 -16.31
N ILE A 8 8.08 -21.82 -15.01
CA ILE A 8 9.12 -22.54 -14.27
C ILE A 8 8.90 -24.05 -14.48
N TYR A 9 9.87 -24.74 -15.05
CA TYR A 9 9.76 -26.19 -15.29
C TYR A 9 10.12 -26.98 -14.02
N VAL A 10 9.45 -28.12 -13.81
CA VAL A 10 9.65 -28.99 -12.64
C VAL A 10 11.11 -29.44 -12.47
N PRO A 11 11.86 -29.81 -13.54
CA PRO A 11 13.28 -30.15 -13.39
C PRO A 11 14.12 -28.98 -12.85
N ASP A 12 13.82 -27.74 -13.25
CA ASP A 12 14.54 -26.56 -12.78
C ASP A 12 14.29 -26.33 -11.28
N LEU A 13 13.06 -26.57 -10.81
CA LEU A 13 12.73 -26.51 -9.39
C LEU A 13 13.47 -27.57 -8.56
N GLN A 14 13.64 -28.77 -9.09
CA GLN A 14 14.36 -29.85 -8.40
C GLN A 14 15.86 -29.56 -8.23
N MET A 15 16.43 -28.71 -9.07
CA MET A 15 17.84 -28.32 -8.99
C MET A 15 18.09 -27.15 -8.03
N LEU A 16 17.05 -26.48 -7.52
CA LEU A 16 17.19 -25.40 -6.55
C LEU A 16 17.67 -25.93 -5.21
N ARG A 17 18.86 -25.50 -4.79
CA ARG A 17 19.36 -25.75 -3.44
C ARG A 17 18.82 -24.68 -2.50
N ILE A 18 18.02 -25.10 -1.52
CA ILE A 18 17.43 -24.22 -0.52
C ILE A 18 18.08 -24.53 0.84
N PRO A 19 18.51 -23.52 1.61
CA PRO A 19 18.98 -23.74 2.97
C PRO A 19 17.85 -24.32 3.83
N LEU A 20 18.15 -25.40 4.55
CA LEU A 20 17.19 -26.06 5.45
C LEU A 20 17.70 -25.96 6.90
N PRO A 21 17.48 -24.82 7.57
CA PRO A 21 17.86 -24.66 8.97
C PRO A 21 16.97 -25.51 9.90
N SER A 22 17.26 -25.52 11.20
CA SER A 22 16.44 -26.25 12.18
C SER A 22 15.00 -25.71 12.23
N LEU A 23 14.03 -26.53 12.66
CA LEU A 23 12.64 -26.09 12.78
C LEU A 23 12.47 -24.90 13.74
N ALA A 24 13.33 -24.78 14.75
CA ALA A 24 13.30 -23.65 15.68
C ALA A 24 13.70 -22.35 14.95
N GLU A 25 14.80 -22.38 14.22
CA GLU A 25 15.31 -21.24 13.44
C GLU A 25 14.35 -20.86 12.31
N GLN A 26 13.74 -21.85 11.63
CA GLN A 26 12.70 -21.59 10.62
C GLN A 26 11.52 -20.80 11.21
N LYS A 27 11.04 -21.18 12.40
CA LYS A 27 9.95 -20.48 13.08
C LYS A 27 10.33 -19.05 13.45
N GLU A 28 11.52 -18.86 14.03
CA GLU A 28 12.02 -17.53 14.40
C GLU A 28 12.11 -16.60 13.19
N ILE A 29 12.66 -17.09 12.07
CA ILE A 29 12.75 -16.32 10.82
C ILE A 29 11.36 -15.96 10.32
N VAL A 30 10.43 -16.92 10.30
CA VAL A 30 9.05 -16.70 9.84
C VAL A 30 8.33 -15.69 10.71
N ASP A 31 8.44 -15.79 12.04
CA ASP A 31 7.76 -14.90 12.97
C ASP A 31 8.28 -13.46 12.84
N ARG A 32 9.60 -13.29 12.66
CA ARG A 32 10.18 -11.98 12.38
C ARG A 32 9.67 -11.37 11.08
N ILE A 33 9.64 -12.15 10.00
CA ILE A 33 9.13 -11.70 8.70
C ILE A 33 7.64 -11.34 8.81
N ARG A 34 6.84 -12.19 9.45
CA ARG A 34 5.41 -11.94 9.65
C ARG A 34 5.15 -10.66 10.44
N SER A 35 5.89 -10.44 11.52
CA SER A 35 5.78 -9.21 12.31
C SER A 35 6.08 -7.96 11.47
N SER A 36 7.14 -8.02 10.65
CA SER A 36 7.50 -6.91 9.76
C SER A 36 6.44 -6.68 8.68
N ASN A 37 5.96 -7.74 8.04
CA ASN A 37 4.91 -7.63 7.01
C ASN A 37 3.62 -7.09 7.61
N HIS A 38 3.23 -7.54 8.79
CA HIS A 38 2.01 -7.08 9.44
C HIS A 38 2.02 -5.57 9.70
N GLN A 39 3.17 -5.00 10.08
CA GLN A 39 3.31 -3.55 10.24
C GLN A 39 3.15 -2.80 8.91
N VAL A 40 3.71 -3.35 7.82
CA VAL A 40 3.57 -2.78 6.48
C VAL A 40 2.12 -2.85 6.02
N ASP A 41 1.45 -3.99 6.21
CA ASP A 41 0.05 -4.19 5.83
C ASP A 41 -0.87 -3.23 6.58
N GLN A 42 -0.68 -3.07 7.90
CA GLN A 42 -1.45 -2.10 8.69
C GLN A 42 -1.27 -0.66 8.19
N LEU A 43 -0.05 -0.27 7.82
CA LEU A 43 0.22 1.06 7.30
C LEU A 43 -0.43 1.26 5.92
N ALA A 44 -0.36 0.25 5.06
CA ALA A 44 -1.00 0.28 3.75
C ALA A 44 -2.52 0.45 3.90
N ASP A 45 -3.16 -0.34 4.76
CA ASP A 45 -4.59 -0.25 5.05
C ASP A 45 -4.98 1.14 5.57
N ALA A 46 -4.19 1.72 6.47
CA ALA A 46 -4.44 3.05 7.02
C ALA A 46 -4.34 4.15 5.93
N LEU A 47 -3.38 4.04 5.01
CA LEU A 47 -3.23 4.97 3.89
C LEU A 47 -4.39 4.86 2.91
N ASP A 48 -4.82 3.64 2.59
CA ASP A 48 -5.96 3.41 1.70
C ASP A 48 -7.25 3.99 2.29
N GLN A 49 -7.47 3.84 3.60
CA GLN A 49 -8.58 4.49 4.29
C GLN A 49 -8.48 6.02 4.22
N GLN A 50 -7.30 6.59 4.46
CA GLN A 50 -7.10 8.03 4.42
C GLN A 50 -7.35 8.62 3.03
N THR A 51 -6.88 7.94 1.97
CA THR A 51 -7.13 8.38 0.58
C THR A 51 -8.62 8.32 0.22
N GLY A 52 -9.34 7.31 0.71
CA GLY A 52 -10.79 7.21 0.61
C GLY A 52 -11.50 8.40 1.24
N LEU A 53 -11.19 8.69 2.51
CA LEU A 53 -11.78 9.81 3.25
C LEU A 53 -11.48 11.17 2.60
N LEU A 54 -10.26 11.38 2.10
CA LEU A 54 -9.88 12.60 1.40
C LEU A 54 -10.67 12.76 0.09
N SER A 55 -10.90 11.66 -0.63
CA SER A 55 -11.70 11.65 -1.86
C SER A 55 -13.17 11.99 -1.59
N GLU A 56 -13.76 11.40 -0.55
CA GLU A 56 -15.13 11.70 -0.12
C GLU A 56 -15.25 13.17 0.29
N ARG A 57 -14.34 13.67 1.13
CA ARG A 57 -14.33 15.07 1.56
C ARG A 57 -14.21 16.03 0.38
N ARG A 58 -13.35 15.72 -0.59
CA ARG A 58 -13.21 16.52 -1.82
C ARG A 58 -14.54 16.57 -2.59
N GLN A 59 -15.21 15.43 -2.72
CA GLN A 59 -16.50 15.36 -3.41
C GLN A 59 -17.56 16.22 -2.70
N VAL A 60 -17.68 16.10 -1.37
CA VAL A 60 -18.60 16.91 -0.56
C VAL A 60 -18.33 18.40 -0.71
N LEU A 61 -17.06 18.82 -0.65
CA LEU A 61 -16.67 20.22 -0.81
C LEU A 61 -17.03 20.77 -2.19
N ILE A 62 -16.79 20.00 -3.26
CA ILE A 62 -17.18 20.38 -4.62
C ILE A 62 -18.70 20.52 -4.71
N THR A 63 -19.44 19.53 -4.22
CA THR A 63 -20.91 19.56 -4.22
C THR A 63 -21.44 20.77 -3.46
N ALA A 64 -20.96 21.03 -2.24
CA ALA A 64 -21.37 22.16 -1.44
C ALA A 64 -21.07 23.51 -2.12
N ALA A 65 -19.90 23.64 -2.75
CA ALA A 65 -19.52 24.81 -3.54
C ALA A 65 -20.45 25.03 -4.75
N VAL A 66 -20.76 23.97 -5.51
CA VAL A 66 -21.65 24.03 -6.68
C VAL A 66 -23.10 24.30 -6.29
N THR A 67 -23.55 23.82 -5.12
CA THR A 67 -24.89 24.11 -4.57
C THR A 67 -24.97 25.49 -3.89
N GLY A 68 -23.88 26.26 -3.87
CA GLY A 68 -23.83 27.57 -3.22
C GLY A 68 -23.91 27.55 -1.69
N GLN A 69 -23.73 26.37 -1.07
CA GLN A 69 -23.71 26.21 0.39
C GLN A 69 -22.34 26.58 1.00
N LEU A 70 -21.28 26.59 0.18
CA LEU A 70 -19.96 27.07 0.56
C LEU A 70 -19.50 28.13 -0.44
N ASP A 71 -19.20 29.34 0.04
CA ASP A 71 -18.68 30.43 -0.77
C ASP A 71 -17.17 30.24 -1.03
N VAL A 72 -16.88 29.52 -2.12
CA VAL A 72 -15.52 29.15 -2.58
C VAL A 72 -14.61 30.35 -2.88
N THR A 73 -15.17 31.56 -2.96
CA THR A 73 -14.43 32.81 -3.24
C THR A 73 -13.60 33.30 -2.04
N THR A 74 -13.99 32.95 -0.81
CA THR A 74 -13.31 33.43 0.41
C THR A 74 -12.21 32.48 0.89
N ALA A 75 -12.26 31.19 0.51
CA ALA A 75 -11.27 30.19 0.90
C ALA A 75 -9.95 30.29 0.10
N SER A 76 -9.97 30.80 -1.13
CA SER A 76 -8.76 30.92 -1.97
C SER A 76 -7.92 32.17 -1.66
N SER A 77 -8.48 33.18 -0.98
CA SER A 77 -7.77 34.42 -0.63
C SER A 77 -6.85 34.30 0.59
N THR A 78 -7.01 33.25 1.42
CA THR A 78 -6.17 33.02 2.61
C THR A 78 -4.92 32.16 2.34
N ALA A 79 -4.80 31.53 1.16
CA ALA A 79 -3.63 30.74 0.77
C ALA A 79 -2.55 31.53 -0.01
N SER A 80 -2.84 32.76 -0.45
CA SER A 80 -1.90 33.59 -1.24
C SER A 80 -1.26 34.74 -0.45
N SER A 81 -1.40 34.78 0.87
CA SER A 81 -0.74 35.76 1.75
C SER A 81 -0.09 35.05 2.94
N ARG A 82 0.99 34.32 2.68
CA ARG A 82 2.07 34.02 3.63
C ARG A 82 3.31 33.53 2.91
#